data_AF-A0A7S2GKT6-F1
#
_entry.id   AF-A0A7S2GKT6-F1
#
_cell.length_a   1.000
_cell.length_b   1.000
_cell.length_c   1.000
_cell.angle_alpha   90.00
_cell.angle_beta   90.00
_cell.angle_gamma   90.00
#
_symmetry.space_group_name_H-M   'P 1'
#
loop_
_entity.id
_entity.type
_entity.pdbx_description
1 polymer ?
#
loop_
_entity_poly.entity_id
_entity_poly.type
_entity_poly.pdbx_seq_one_letter_code
_entity_poly.pdbx_strand_id
1 'polypeptide(L)'
;VKGLLGDNLYVYCNLGQPCTVNGIQGEGLQNGDEVRVLTVCGSGRSPSGFENNGKAVATNGGTRIVVPLTRIPGRYSLCWCPAGDPTSNVRVLCSRPEDYRLFMGMIEVGGPE
;
A
#
# COMPACT_ATOMS: atom_id res chain seq x y z
N VAL A 1 8.74 2.69 -17.33
CA VAL A 1 8.21 3.70 -16.37
C VAL A 1 7.19 2.98 -15.52
N LYS A 2 7.31 3.00 -14.19
CA LYS A 2 6.30 2.40 -13.30
C LYS A 2 5.22 3.43 -13.00
N GLY A 3 3.95 3.04 -13.08
CA GLY A 3 2.83 3.93 -12.81
C GLY A 3 1.57 3.15 -12.47
N LEU A 4 0.74 3.68 -11.58
CA LEU A 4 -0.57 3.09 -11.28
C LEU A 4 -1.58 3.57 -12.32
N LEU A 5 -2.47 2.68 -12.76
CA LEU A 5 -3.54 2.94 -13.73
C LEU A 5 -4.90 2.70 -13.07
N GLY A 6 -5.91 3.46 -13.48
CA GLY A 6 -7.29 3.32 -12.98
C GLY A 6 -7.73 4.40 -12.00
N ASP A 7 -9.03 4.40 -11.67
CA ASP A 7 -9.62 5.28 -10.65
C ASP A 7 -9.01 4.98 -9.27
N ASN A 8 -8.91 6.01 -8.42
CA ASN A 8 -8.37 5.87 -7.06
C ASN A 8 -9.05 4.71 -6.32
N LEU A 9 -8.28 3.66 -6.00
CA LEU A 9 -8.76 2.45 -5.35
C LEU A 9 -9.51 2.79 -4.05
N TYR A 10 -10.67 2.17 -3.81
CA TYR A 10 -11.40 2.28 -2.54
C TYR A 10 -11.76 0.88 -2.04
N VAL A 11 -11.34 0.51 -0.83
CA VAL A 11 -11.58 -0.83 -0.27
C VAL A 11 -12.10 -0.73 1.16
N TYR A 12 -13.16 -1.47 1.46
CA TYR A 12 -13.63 -1.67 2.82
C TYR A 12 -12.92 -2.87 3.46
N CYS A 13 -12.48 -2.71 4.70
CA CYS A 13 -11.74 -3.71 5.44
C CYS A 13 -12.36 -3.90 6.83
N ASN A 14 -12.55 -5.15 7.24
CA ASN A 14 -13.05 -5.45 8.57
C ASN A 14 -11.99 -5.15 9.64
N LEU A 15 -12.41 -4.48 10.71
CA LEU A 15 -11.58 -4.21 11.87
C LEU A 15 -11.03 -5.53 12.45
N GLY A 16 -9.73 -5.54 12.76
CA GLY A 16 -9.06 -6.70 13.33
C GLY A 16 -8.77 -7.84 12.36
N GLN A 17 -8.95 -7.66 11.04
CA GLN A 17 -8.65 -8.67 10.03
C GLN A 17 -7.71 -8.14 8.94
N PRO A 18 -6.81 -8.97 8.37
CA PRO A 18 -6.04 -8.60 7.19
C PRO A 18 -6.97 -8.39 5.99
N CYS A 19 -6.67 -7.40 5.16
CA CYS A 19 -7.51 -7.00 4.04
C CYS A 19 -6.80 -7.27 2.72
N THR A 20 -7.41 -8.07 1.84
CA THR A 20 -6.81 -8.38 0.54
C THR A 20 -7.31 -7.39 -0.51
N VAL A 21 -6.37 -6.77 -1.22
CA VAL A 21 -6.64 -5.94 -2.38
C VAL A 21 -6.11 -6.67 -3.61
N ASN A 22 -6.95 -6.85 -4.62
CA ASN A 22 -6.61 -7.52 -5.88
C ASN A 22 -6.88 -6.60 -7.07
N GLY A 23 -6.36 -6.98 -8.23
CA GLY A 23 -6.66 -6.28 -9.49
C GLY A 23 -6.06 -4.88 -9.55
N ILE A 24 -4.95 -4.63 -8.82
CA ILE A 24 -4.20 -3.38 -8.94
C ILE A 24 -3.73 -3.26 -10.39
N GLN A 25 -4.07 -2.16 -11.03
CA GLN A 25 -3.69 -1.86 -12.41
C GLN A 25 -2.55 -0.87 -12.43
N GLY A 26 -1.64 -1.06 -13.39
CA GLY A 26 -0.46 -0.22 -13.49
C GLY A 26 0.52 -0.74 -14.53
N GLU A 27 1.38 0.14 -15.00
CA GLU A 27 2.53 -0.16 -15.85
C GLU A 27 3.73 -0.55 -14.99
N GLY A 28 4.41 -1.62 -15.38
CA GLY A 28 5.64 -2.07 -14.71
C GLY A 28 5.43 -2.54 -13.25
N LEU A 29 4.23 -2.97 -12.89
CA LEU A 29 3.98 -3.65 -11.62
C LEU A 29 4.80 -4.93 -11.53
N GLN A 30 5.29 -5.25 -10.34
CA GLN A 30 6.04 -6.46 -10.09
C GLN A 30 5.87 -6.95 -8.65
N ASN A 31 6.23 -8.21 -8.45
CA ASN A 31 6.41 -8.72 -7.10
C ASN A 31 7.52 -7.94 -6.38
N GLY A 32 7.31 -7.69 -5.10
CA GLY A 32 8.25 -6.95 -4.26
C GLY A 32 8.02 -5.44 -4.22
N ASP A 33 7.19 -4.88 -5.12
CA ASP A 33 6.73 -3.51 -4.93
C ASP A 33 6.05 -3.39 -3.56
N GLU A 34 6.25 -2.27 -2.87
CA GLU A 34 5.76 -2.11 -1.50
C GLU A 34 4.62 -1.11 -1.42
N VAL A 35 3.72 -1.39 -0.49
CA VAL A 35 2.65 -0.47 -0.09
C VAL A 35 2.78 -0.21 1.39
N ARG A 36 2.53 1.03 1.79
CA ARG A 36 2.43 1.39 3.20
C ARG A 36 1.15 2.16 3.44
N VAL A 37 0.45 1.78 4.51
CA VAL A 37 -0.69 2.54 5.01
C VAL A 37 -0.18 3.79 5.72
N LEU A 38 -0.61 4.95 5.24
CA LEU A 38 -0.27 6.25 5.82
C LEU A 38 -1.51 7.13 5.96
N THR A 39 -1.41 8.16 6.80
CA THR A 39 -2.40 9.25 6.85
C THR A 39 -2.37 10.09 5.57
N VAL A 40 -1.17 10.42 5.10
CA VAL A 40 -0.90 11.15 3.85
C VAL A 40 0.36 10.55 3.21
N CYS A 41 0.35 10.29 1.91
CA CYS A 41 1.53 9.76 1.21
C CYS A 41 2.70 10.76 1.22
N GLY A 42 3.93 10.26 1.41
CA GLY A 42 5.16 11.05 1.35
C GLY A 42 5.43 12.01 2.53
N SER A 43 4.46 12.23 3.42
CA SER A 43 4.61 13.18 4.54
C SER A 43 3.85 12.78 5.82
N GLY A 44 2.90 11.86 5.72
CA GLY A 44 2.14 11.35 6.85
C GLY A 44 2.87 10.26 7.63
N ARG A 45 2.33 9.94 8.80
CA ARG A 45 2.84 8.87 9.67
C ARG A 45 2.11 7.56 9.40
N SER A 46 2.81 6.45 9.64
CA SER A 46 2.19 5.12 9.80
C SER A 46 1.26 5.17 11.02
N PRO A 47 -0.03 4.81 10.89
CA PRO A 47 -0.94 4.77 12.03
C PRO A 47 -0.52 3.65 12.99
N SER A 48 -0.56 3.94 14.30
CA SER A 48 -0.10 3.00 15.36
C SER A 48 -0.93 1.73 15.50
N GLY A 49 -2.10 1.66 14.86
CA GLY A 49 -3.02 0.53 14.94
C GLY A 49 -2.70 -0.63 14.01
N PHE A 50 -1.92 -0.40 12.95
CA PHE A 50 -1.61 -1.42 11.95
C PHE A 50 -0.42 -2.28 12.35
N GLU A 51 -0.55 -3.60 12.15
CA GLU A 51 0.60 -4.51 12.20
C GLU A 51 1.64 -4.13 11.14
N ASN A 52 2.91 -4.49 11.38
CA ASN A 52 4.04 -4.18 10.48
C ASN A 52 4.13 -2.70 10.06
N ASN A 53 3.64 -1.78 10.91
CA ASN A 53 3.53 -0.35 10.61
C ASN A 53 2.73 -0.05 9.32
N GLY A 54 1.77 -0.92 8.98
CA GLY A 54 0.96 -0.82 7.77
C GLY A 54 1.68 -1.18 6.49
N LYS A 55 2.85 -1.84 6.55
CA LYS A 55 3.60 -2.26 5.37
C LYS A 55 3.01 -3.54 4.77
N ALA A 56 2.81 -3.53 3.47
CA ALA A 56 2.41 -4.66 2.64
C ALA A 56 3.36 -4.79 1.45
N VAL A 57 3.52 -6.01 0.95
CA VAL A 57 4.34 -6.32 -0.24
C VAL A 57 3.42 -6.84 -1.33
N ALA A 58 3.62 -6.34 -2.54
CA ALA A 58 2.86 -6.72 -3.71
C ALA A 58 3.30 -8.10 -4.23
N THR A 59 2.30 -8.89 -4.59
CA THR A 59 2.38 -10.27 -5.04
C THR A 59 1.55 -10.42 -6.33
N ASN A 60 1.59 -11.59 -6.95
CA ASN A 60 0.86 -11.88 -8.20
C ASN A 60 1.20 -10.89 -9.33
N GLY A 61 2.49 -10.69 -9.60
CA GLY A 61 2.96 -9.72 -10.59
C GLY A 61 2.77 -8.26 -10.16
N GLY A 62 2.66 -8.00 -8.86
CA GLY A 62 2.40 -6.67 -8.31
C GLY A 62 0.92 -6.25 -8.29
N THR A 63 0.01 -7.15 -8.70
CA THR A 63 -1.44 -6.86 -8.81
C THR A 63 -2.22 -7.13 -7.52
N ARG A 64 -1.59 -7.69 -6.50
CA ARG A 64 -2.22 -8.09 -5.24
C ARG A 64 -1.40 -7.68 -4.03
N ILE A 65 -2.05 -7.06 -3.04
CA ILE A 65 -1.46 -6.80 -1.71
C ILE A 65 -2.36 -7.36 -0.61
N VAL A 66 -1.76 -7.69 0.53
CA VAL A 66 -2.48 -7.97 1.77
C VAL A 66 -2.12 -6.89 2.77
N VAL A 67 -3.06 -6.00 3.03
CA VAL A 67 -2.92 -4.95 4.04
C VAL A 67 -3.00 -5.62 5.42
N PRO A 68 -2.02 -5.36 6.32
CA PRO A 68 -2.05 -5.90 7.67
C PRO A 68 -3.30 -5.45 8.43
N LEU A 69 -3.73 -6.23 9.42
CA LEU A 69 -4.87 -5.86 10.25
C LEU A 69 -4.57 -4.60 11.06
N THR A 70 -5.63 -3.89 11.45
CA THR A 70 -5.58 -2.80 12.45
C THR A 70 -6.69 -2.95 13.47
N ARG A 71 -6.44 -2.44 14.68
CA ARG A 71 -7.44 -2.34 15.76
C ARG A 71 -8.06 -0.96 15.88
N ILE A 72 -7.67 -0.02 15.02
CA ILE A 72 -8.20 1.34 14.99
C ILE A 72 -9.05 1.48 13.72
N PRO A 73 -10.35 1.82 13.83
CA PRO A 73 -11.19 2.11 12.68
C PRO A 73 -10.84 3.48 12.10
N GLY A 74 -11.17 3.69 10.83
CA GLY A 74 -10.97 4.95 10.15
C GLY A 74 -10.58 4.80 8.69
N ARG A 75 -10.26 5.93 8.07
CA ARG A 75 -9.85 6.00 6.67
C ARG A 75 -8.34 6.21 6.58
N TYR A 76 -7.70 5.44 5.73
CA TYR A 76 -6.26 5.47 5.55
C TYR A 76 -5.88 5.45 4.08
N SER A 77 -4.75 6.07 3.74
CA SER A 77 -4.22 6.08 2.38
C SER A 77 -3.33 4.86 2.15
N LEU A 78 -3.48 4.24 0.99
CA LEU A 78 -2.53 3.26 0.45
C LEU A 78 -1.49 4.01 -0.38
N CYS A 79 -0.24 3.96 0.09
CA CYS A 79 0.87 4.68 -0.53
C CYS A 79 1.87 3.69 -1.11
N TRP A 80 2.18 3.85 -2.39
CA TRP A 80 3.03 2.95 -3.16
C TRP A 80 4.48 3.40 -3.17
N CYS A 81 5.38 2.42 -3.08
CA CYS A 81 6.81 2.57 -3.32
C CYS A 81 7.28 1.41 -4.21
N PRO A 82 7.81 1.69 -5.41
CA PRO A 82 8.22 0.63 -6.31
C PRO A 82 9.43 -0.11 -5.76
N ALA A 83 9.47 -1.43 -5.97
CA ALA A 83 10.70 -2.18 -5.83
C ALA A 83 11.74 -1.69 -6.83
N GLY A 84 13.01 -1.76 -6.42
CA GLY A 84 14.13 -1.56 -7.32
C GLY A 84 14.08 -2.55 -8.49
N ASP A 85 14.52 -2.09 -9.65
CA ASP A 85 14.75 -2.94 -10.81
C ASP A 85 16.14 -3.59 -10.65
N PRO A 86 16.26 -4.94 -10.60
CA PRO A 86 17.55 -5.61 -10.44
C PRO A 86 18.52 -5.35 -11.60
N THR A 87 18.04 -4.84 -12.73
CA THR A 87 18.86 -4.44 -13.88
C THR A 87 19.27 -2.96 -13.85
N SER A 88 18.73 -2.18 -12.92
CA SER A 88 19.03 -0.76 -12.77
C SER A 88 20.08 -0.51 -11.69
N ASN A 89 20.96 0.45 -11.96
CA ASN A 89 21.90 1.00 -10.98
C ASN A 89 21.26 2.07 -10.07
N VAL A 90 19.98 2.40 -10.28
CA VAL A 90 19.24 3.34 -9.45
C VAL A 90 18.68 2.60 -8.24
N ARG A 91 19.09 3.03 -7.05
CA ARG A 91 18.56 2.49 -5.79
C ARG A 91 17.22 3.13 -5.47
N VAL A 92 16.18 2.32 -5.38
CA VAL A 92 14.90 2.70 -4.79
C VAL A 92 14.89 2.23 -3.34
N LEU A 93 14.63 3.16 -2.41
CA LEU A 93 14.57 2.88 -0.99
C LEU A 93 13.12 3.04 -0.53
N CYS A 94 12.54 1.97 0.02
CA CYS A 94 11.20 1.96 0.63
C CYS A 94 11.35 1.73 2.13
N SER A 95 12.07 2.63 2.80
CA SER A 95 12.52 2.43 4.17
C SER A 95 11.71 3.27 5.17
N ARG A 96 11.33 4.48 4.77
CA ARG A 96 10.66 5.46 5.62
C ARG A 96 9.29 5.83 5.03
N PRO A 97 8.34 6.34 5.84
CA PRO A 97 7.05 6.83 5.33
C PRO A 97 7.18 7.83 4.17
N GLU A 98 8.22 8.67 4.18
CA GLU A 98 8.44 9.70 3.16
C GLU A 98 8.85 9.14 1.78
N ASP A 99 9.23 7.86 1.73
CA ASP A 99 9.59 7.16 0.50
C ASP A 99 8.32 6.73 -0.29
N TYR A 100 7.17 6.57 0.38
CA TYR A 100 5.91 6.14 -0.23
C TYR A 100 5.09 7.35 -0.67
N ARG A 101 5.43 7.93 -1.82
CA ARG A 101 4.87 9.20 -2.30
C ARG A 101 3.67 9.06 -3.23
N LEU A 102 3.51 7.89 -3.84
CA LEU A 102 2.46 7.66 -4.85
C LEU A 102 1.17 7.22 -4.16
N PHE A 103 0.13 8.02 -4.27
CA PHE A 103 -1.20 7.68 -3.76
C PHE A 103 -1.86 6.65 -4.70
N MET A 104 -2.20 5.49 -4.16
CA MET A 104 -2.90 4.42 -4.87
C MET A 104 -4.41 4.48 -4.66
N GLY A 105 -4.82 4.92 -3.48
CA GLY A 105 -6.22 4.87 -3.05
C GLY A 105 -6.36 4.87 -1.54
N MET A 106 -7.55 4.50 -1.08
CA MET A 106 -7.92 4.50 0.33
C MET A 106 -8.48 3.16 0.78
N ILE A 107 -8.27 2.86 2.05
CA ILE A 107 -9.02 1.84 2.77
C ILE A 107 -9.88 2.51 3.83
N GLU A 108 -11.08 1.99 4.02
CA GLU A 108 -11.94 2.29 5.15
C GLU A 108 -12.01 1.06 6.04
N VAL A 109 -11.62 1.23 7.31
CA VAL A 109 -11.65 0.17 8.30
C VAL A 109 -12.80 0.43 9.27
N GLY A 110 -13.72 -0.52 9.38
CA GLY A 110 -14.90 -0.43 10.23
C GLY A 110 -15.32 -1.77 10.79
N GLY A 111 -16.42 -1.78 11.57
CA GLY A 111 -17.00 -3.02 12.08
C GLY A 111 -17.40 -3.97 10.93
N PRO A 112 -17.60 -5.27 11.20
CA PRO A 112 -18.16 -6.15 10.18
C PRO A 112 -19.49 -5.58 9.67
N GLU A 113 -19.70 -5.63 8.35
CA GLU A 113 -20.98 -5.28 7.72
C GLU A 113 -22.15 -6.12 8.25
#